data_AF-A0A6B3II94-F1
#
_entry.id   AF-A0A6B3II94-F1
#
_cell.length_a   1.000
_cell.length_b   1.000
_cell.length_c   1.000
_cell.angle_alpha   90.00
_cell.angle_beta   90.00
_cell.angle_gamma   90.00
#
_symmetry.space_group_name_H-M   'P 1'
#
loop_
_entity.id
_entity.type
_entity.pdbx_description
1 polymer ?
#
loop_
_entity_poly.entity_id
_entity_poly.type
_entity_poly.pdbx_seq_one_letter_code
_entity_poly.pdbx_strand_id
1 'polypeptide(L)'
;WAGTRDVDGTEPWAVDTVQIVRSAGKGIAAAVPLLLHQRGQVDLDAPVSTYWPEFKANGKERVLVRDLLAHRAGIPALDRTLTPAEAADGVSGPAAVAAQRPEWEPGTDHGYHA
;
A
#
# COMPACT_ATOMS: atom_id res chain seq x y z
N TRP A 1 -30.91 0.67 6.98
CA TRP A 1 -30.14 -0.36 7.72
C TRP A 1 -30.98 -1.61 7.75
N ALA A 2 -30.41 -2.78 7.46
CA ALA A 2 -31.11 -4.06 7.46
C ALA A 2 -30.12 -5.18 7.77
N GLY A 3 -30.61 -6.28 8.35
CA GLY A 3 -29.79 -7.43 8.75
C GLY A 3 -29.19 -7.29 10.15
N THR A 4 -28.30 -8.22 10.48
CA THR A 4 -27.62 -8.32 11.78
C THR A 4 -26.16 -7.90 11.64
N ARG A 5 -25.56 -7.42 12.73
CA ARG A 5 -24.15 -6.99 12.73
C ARG A 5 -23.17 -8.17 12.63
N ASP A 6 -23.58 -9.34 13.12
CA ASP A 6 -22.79 -10.58 13.17
C ASP A 6 -23.56 -11.71 12.49
N VAL A 7 -22.83 -12.65 11.86
CA VAL A 7 -23.41 -13.78 11.09
C VAL A 7 -24.37 -14.62 11.93
N ASP A 8 -24.02 -14.88 13.19
CA ASP A 8 -24.83 -15.66 14.14
C ASP A 8 -25.53 -14.79 15.18
N GLY A 9 -25.39 -13.46 15.07
CA GLY A 9 -25.89 -12.51 16.06
C GLY A 9 -27.34 -12.12 15.81
N THR A 10 -28.06 -11.77 16.88
CA THR A 10 -29.41 -11.19 16.80
C THR A 10 -29.40 -9.66 16.84
N GLU A 11 -28.25 -9.05 17.11
CA GLU A 11 -28.12 -7.60 17.18
C GLU A 11 -28.27 -6.97 15.79
N PRO A 12 -29.16 -5.98 15.63
CA PRO A 12 -29.41 -5.36 14.34
C PRO A 12 -28.22 -4.54 13.88
N TRP A 13 -28.02 -4.47 12.57
CA TRP A 13 -27.10 -3.50 11.99
C TRP A 13 -27.58 -2.07 12.29
N ALA A 14 -26.70 -1.26 12.85
CA ALA A 14 -26.95 0.14 13.20
C ALA A 14 -26.10 1.11 12.35
N VAL A 15 -26.44 2.40 12.42
CA VAL A 15 -25.75 3.48 11.68
C VAL A 15 -24.24 3.54 11.95
N ASP A 16 -23.85 3.13 13.15
CA ASP A 16 -22.51 3.18 13.72
C ASP A 16 -21.82 1.80 13.76
N THR A 17 -22.41 0.78 13.12
CA THR A 17 -21.77 -0.54 13.01
C THR A 17 -20.50 -0.44 12.17
N VAL A 18 -19.36 -0.73 12.79
CA VAL A 18 -18.05 -0.77 12.13
C VAL A 18 -17.83 -2.14 11.48
N GLN A 19 -17.24 -2.17 10.29
CA GLN A 19 -16.84 -3.39 9.58
C GLN A 19 -15.47 -3.25 8.94
N ILE A 20 -14.83 -4.38 8.68
CA ILE A 20 -13.58 -4.43 7.92
C ILE A 20 -13.89 -4.18 6.44
N VAL A 21 -13.53 -3.01 5.94
CA VAL A 21 -13.76 -2.59 4.55
C VAL A 21 -12.68 -3.06 3.56
N ARG A 22 -11.71 -3.85 4.04
CA ARG A 22 -10.57 -4.40 3.27
C ARG A 22 -9.92 -3.33 2.38
N SER A 23 -9.73 -3.64 1.10
CA SER A 23 -9.05 -2.79 0.12
C SER A 23 -9.69 -1.41 -0.08
N ALA A 24 -10.94 -1.18 0.33
CA ALA A 24 -11.52 0.17 0.32
C ALA A 24 -10.71 1.15 1.20
N GLY A 25 -9.98 0.65 2.21
CA GLY A 25 -9.03 1.43 3.00
C GLY A 25 -7.89 2.04 2.19
N LYS A 26 -7.53 1.47 1.02
CA LYS A 26 -6.47 2.01 0.14
C LYS A 26 -6.81 3.41 -0.39
N GLY A 27 -8.09 3.70 -0.66
CA GLY A 27 -8.51 5.04 -1.09
C GLY A 27 -8.29 6.08 0.01
N ILE A 28 -8.58 5.72 1.27
CA ILE A 28 -8.32 6.58 2.43
C ILE A 28 -6.81 6.75 2.64
N ALA A 29 -6.03 5.65 2.55
CA ALA A 29 -4.58 5.70 2.67
C ALA A 29 -3.93 6.59 1.60
N ALA A 30 -4.41 6.52 0.35
CA ALA A 30 -3.91 7.34 -0.76
C ALA A 30 -4.18 8.84 -0.59
N ALA A 31 -5.18 9.24 0.21
CA ALA A 31 -5.42 10.66 0.49
C ALA A 31 -4.22 11.32 1.18
N VAL A 32 -3.47 10.59 2.02
CA VAL A 32 -2.31 11.13 2.74
C VAL A 32 -1.21 11.61 1.79
N PRO A 33 -0.61 10.77 0.92
CA PRO A 33 0.42 11.23 -0.02
C PRO A 33 -0.11 12.28 -1.01
N LEU A 34 -1.39 12.23 -1.39
CA LEU A 34 -1.99 13.25 -2.26
C LEU A 34 -2.14 14.62 -1.57
N LEU A 35 -2.49 14.64 -0.28
CA LEU A 35 -2.48 15.88 0.51
C LEU A 35 -1.07 16.42 0.73
N LEU A 36 -0.08 15.54 0.93
CA LEU A 36 1.32 15.95 1.00
C LEU A 36 1.81 16.52 -0.34
N HIS A 37 1.36 15.94 -1.46
CA HIS A 37 1.63 16.48 -2.79
C HIS A 37 1.01 17.86 -3.00
N GLN A 38 -0.26 18.02 -2.63
CA GLN A 38 -0.92 19.34 -2.67
C GLN A 38 -0.17 20.40 -1.85
N ARG A 39 0.52 20.00 -0.78
CA ARG A 39 1.34 20.88 0.08
C ARG A 39 2.77 21.07 -0.42
N GLY A 40 3.15 20.47 -1.55
CA GLY A 40 4.52 20.52 -2.09
C GLY A 40 5.54 19.73 -1.26
N GLN A 41 5.10 18.80 -0.42
CA GLN A 41 5.97 17.99 0.45
C GLN A 41 6.35 16.64 -0.18
N VAL A 42 5.54 16.16 -1.11
CA VAL A 42 5.80 14.95 -1.91
C VAL A 42 5.61 15.29 -3.39
N ASP A 43 6.58 14.98 -4.21
CA ASP A 43 6.50 15.10 -5.66
C ASP A 43 6.16 13.73 -6.25
N LEU A 44 5.08 13.67 -7.02
CA LEU A 44 4.62 12.42 -7.66
C LEU A 44 5.56 11.98 -8.80
N ASP A 45 6.32 12.92 -9.36
CA ASP A 45 7.30 12.69 -10.42
C ASP A 45 8.73 12.51 -9.88
N ALA A 46 8.93 12.60 -8.57
CA ALA A 46 10.21 12.27 -7.95
C ALA A 46 10.38 10.76 -7.76
N PRO A 47 11.63 10.25 -7.79
CA PRO A 47 11.91 8.90 -7.37
C PRO A 47 11.45 8.65 -5.92
N VAL A 48 10.90 7.47 -5.64
CA VAL A 48 10.54 7.05 -4.26
C VAL A 48 11.74 7.18 -3.32
N SER A 49 12.94 6.91 -3.84
CA SER A 49 14.20 6.99 -3.11
C SER A 49 14.57 8.39 -2.60
N THR A 50 13.92 9.45 -3.10
CA THR A 50 14.02 10.81 -2.55
C THR A 50 13.46 10.88 -1.13
N TYR A 51 12.42 10.09 -0.82
CA TYR A 51 11.74 10.07 0.47
C TYR A 51 12.09 8.82 1.30
N TRP A 52 12.46 7.74 0.62
CA TRP A 52 12.77 6.45 1.22
C TRP A 52 14.05 5.85 0.60
N PRO A 53 15.25 6.26 1.06
CA PRO A 53 16.52 5.94 0.40
C PRO A 53 16.80 4.45 0.21
N GLU A 54 16.37 3.61 1.14
CA GLU A 54 16.55 2.14 1.11
C GLU A 54 15.79 1.51 -0.06
N PHE A 55 14.69 2.15 -0.52
CA PHE A 55 13.88 1.64 -1.63
C PHE A 55 14.67 1.54 -2.94
N LYS A 56 15.75 2.30 -3.14
CA LYS A 56 16.53 2.29 -4.40
C LYS A 56 17.25 0.98 -4.68
N ALA A 57 17.31 0.05 -3.74
CA ALA A 57 18.00 -1.21 -3.94
C ALA A 57 17.39 -2.03 -5.09
N ASN A 58 18.22 -2.88 -5.72
CA ASN A 58 17.78 -3.91 -6.66
C ASN A 58 17.02 -3.40 -7.90
N GLY A 59 17.45 -2.28 -8.49
CA GLY A 59 16.93 -1.77 -9.77
C GLY A 59 15.71 -0.85 -9.61
N LYS A 60 15.48 -0.30 -8.40
CA LYS A 60 14.33 0.54 -8.06
C LYS A 60 14.65 2.03 -7.96
N GLU A 61 15.88 2.42 -8.26
CA GLU A 61 16.39 3.79 -8.19
C GLU A 61 15.56 4.82 -8.97
N ARG A 62 14.86 4.39 -10.04
CA ARG A 62 14.07 5.26 -10.92
C ARG A 62 12.55 5.13 -10.73
N VAL A 63 12.09 4.29 -9.81
CA VAL A 63 10.65 4.13 -9.54
C VAL A 63 10.10 5.47 -9.03
N LEU A 64 9.10 6.02 -9.70
CA LEU A 64 8.47 7.27 -9.29
C LEU A 64 7.41 7.02 -8.21
N VAL A 65 7.13 8.03 -7.40
CA VAL A 65 6.05 7.97 -6.39
C VAL A 65 4.71 7.61 -7.04
N ARG A 66 4.39 8.18 -8.21
CA ARG A 66 3.16 7.82 -8.95
C ARG A 66 3.11 6.36 -9.38
N ASP A 67 4.24 5.75 -9.74
CA ASP A 67 4.28 4.34 -10.16
C ASP A 67 4.03 3.43 -8.95
N LEU A 68 4.57 3.77 -7.78
CA LEU A 68 4.30 3.06 -6.54
C LEU A 68 2.81 3.13 -6.16
N LEU A 69 2.20 4.32 -6.20
CA LEU A 69 0.79 4.52 -5.84
C LEU A 69 -0.18 3.91 -6.86
N ALA A 70 0.24 3.76 -8.12
CA ALA A 70 -0.59 3.26 -9.22
C ALA A 70 -0.36 1.77 -9.53
N HIS A 71 0.26 1.00 -8.62
CA HIS A 71 0.52 -0.43 -8.79
C HIS A 71 1.47 -0.80 -9.94
N ARG A 72 2.45 0.06 -10.24
CA ARG A 72 3.40 -0.08 -11.38
C ARG A 72 4.85 -0.21 -10.94
N ALA A 73 5.12 -0.34 -9.64
CA ALA A 73 6.48 -0.48 -9.12
C ALA A 73 7.11 -1.88 -9.36
N GLY A 74 6.36 -2.85 -9.88
CA GLY A 74 6.85 -4.21 -10.11
C GLY A 74 6.90 -5.10 -8.89
N ILE A 75 6.17 -4.77 -7.81
CA ILE A 75 6.13 -5.56 -6.57
C ILE A 75 4.67 -5.87 -6.19
N PRO A 76 3.97 -6.73 -6.96
CA PRO A 76 2.57 -7.05 -6.68
C PRO A 76 2.40 -7.91 -5.42
N ALA A 77 3.42 -8.71 -5.08
CA ALA A 77 3.46 -9.56 -3.90
C ALA A 77 4.89 -9.62 -3.36
N LEU A 78 5.02 -9.92 -2.06
CA LEU A 78 6.32 -10.12 -1.44
C LEU A 78 6.93 -11.46 -1.86
N ASP A 79 8.23 -11.46 -2.14
CA ASP A 79 9.01 -12.67 -2.45
C ASP A 79 9.30 -13.56 -1.23
N ARG A 80 8.88 -13.10 -0.05
CA ARG A 80 8.90 -13.86 1.20
C ARG A 80 7.57 -13.73 1.94
N THR A 81 7.23 -14.78 2.69
CA THR A 81 6.10 -14.74 3.63
C THR A 81 6.47 -13.93 4.86
N LEU A 82 5.56 -13.03 5.28
CA LEU A 82 5.62 -12.39 6.59
C LEU A 82 4.80 -13.20 7.59
N THR A 83 5.30 -13.32 8.82
CA THR A 83 4.47 -13.72 9.96
C THR A 83 3.43 -12.63 10.26
N PRO A 84 2.33 -12.96 10.97
CA PRO A 84 1.35 -11.94 11.38
C PRO A 84 1.94 -10.81 12.21
N ALA A 85 2.96 -11.11 13.03
CA ALA A 85 3.67 -10.11 13.83
C ALA A 85 4.47 -9.14 12.95
N GLU A 86 5.23 -9.67 11.97
CA GLU A 86 5.95 -8.85 10.98
C GLU A 86 5.00 -8.03 10.10
N ALA A 87 3.83 -8.57 9.74
CA ALA A 87 2.84 -7.84 8.96
C ALA A 87 2.23 -6.66 9.75
N ALA A 88 2.22 -6.73 11.08
CA ALA A 88 1.61 -5.73 11.96
C ALA A 88 2.61 -4.70 12.54
N ASP A 89 3.91 -4.96 12.47
CA ASP A 89 4.94 -4.14 13.15
C ASP A 89 5.25 -2.79 12.45
N GLY A 90 4.78 -2.60 11.21
CA GLY A 90 5.02 -1.39 10.42
C GLY A 90 6.45 -1.22 9.89
N VAL A 91 7.34 -2.20 10.09
CA VAL A 91 8.77 -2.15 9.76
C VAL A 91 9.15 -3.27 8.81
N SER A 92 8.75 -4.51 9.10
CA SER A 92 9.16 -5.71 8.36
C SER A 92 8.61 -5.76 6.94
N GLY A 93 7.38 -5.28 6.74
CA GLY A 93 6.76 -5.15 5.42
C GLY A 93 7.50 -4.17 4.51
N PRO A 94 7.65 -2.89 4.90
CA PRO A 94 8.45 -1.92 4.14
C PRO A 94 9.88 -2.42 3.87
N ALA A 95 10.55 -3.00 4.87
CA ALA A 95 11.90 -3.53 4.68
C ALA A 95 11.95 -4.64 3.61
N ALA A 96 10.97 -5.55 3.58
CA ALA A 96 10.85 -6.57 2.54
C ALA A 96 10.65 -5.95 1.14
N VAL A 97 9.73 -4.97 1.02
CA VAL A 97 9.50 -4.24 -0.23
C VAL A 97 10.78 -3.54 -0.73
N ALA A 98 11.52 -2.87 0.15
CA ALA A 98 12.76 -2.19 -0.20
C ALA A 98 13.84 -3.18 -0.68
N ALA A 99 13.92 -4.37 -0.09
CA ALA A 99 14.88 -5.39 -0.46
C ALA A 99 14.53 -6.15 -1.74
N GLN A 100 13.26 -6.24 -2.14
CA GLN A 100 12.83 -7.05 -3.28
C GLN A 100 13.19 -6.42 -4.64
N ARG A 101 13.56 -7.26 -5.62
CA ARG A 101 13.71 -6.86 -7.03
C ARG A 101 12.33 -6.80 -7.71
N PRO A 102 12.04 -5.79 -8.55
CA PRO A 102 10.83 -5.76 -9.36
C PRO A 102 10.70 -6.99 -10.28
N GLU A 103 9.49 -7.53 -10.43
CA GLU A 103 9.18 -8.62 -11.36
C GLU A 103 9.24 -8.17 -12.83
N TRP A 104 9.00 -6.88 -13.08
CA TRP A 104 9.10 -6.24 -14.39
C TRP A 104 9.74 -4.85 -14.26
N GLU A 105 10.07 -4.22 -15.39
CA GLU A 105 10.60 -2.87 -15.41
C GLU A 105 9.57 -1.88 -14.81
N PRO A 106 9.88 -1.16 -13.73
CA PRO A 106 8.91 -0.27 -13.12
C PRO A 106 8.35 0.76 -14.11
N GLY A 107 7.05 0.97 -14.05
CA GLY A 107 6.36 1.88 -14.96
C GLY A 107 6.07 1.31 -16.35
N THR A 108 6.38 0.04 -16.66
CA THR A 108 6.01 -0.58 -17.95
C THR A 108 4.79 -1.49 -17.87
N ASP A 109 4.44 -1.99 -16.68
CA ASP A 109 3.29 -2.89 -16.46
C ASP A 109 2.59 -2.58 -15.12
N HIS A 110 1.47 -3.25 -14.86
CA HIS A 110 0.61 -3.05 -13.69
C HIS A 110 0.26 -4.38 -13.01
N GLY A 111 0.47 -4.45 -11.70
CA GLY A 111 0.03 -5.56 -10.86
C GLY A 111 -0.42 -5.07 -9.49
N TYR A 112 -1.67 -5.37 -9.14
CA TYR A 112 -2.26 -4.97 -7.87
C TYR A 112 -1.40 -5.45 -6.70
N HIS A 113 -1.04 -4.54 -5.79
CA HIS A 113 -0.23 -4.84 -4.62
C HIS A 113 -1.15 -5.43 -3.54
N ALA A 114 -1.11 -6.75 -3.43
CA ALA A 114 -2.05 -7.56 -2.64
C ALA A 114 -1.67 -7.61 -1.16
#